data_AF-A0AAN7E6P1-F1
#
_entry.id   AF-A0AAN7E6P1-F1
#
_cell.length_a   1.000
_cell.length_b   1.000
_cell.length_c   1.000
_cell.angle_alpha   90.00
_cell.angle_beta   90.00
_cell.angle_gamma   90.00
#
_symmetry.space_group_name_H-M   'P 1'
#
loop_
_entity.id
_entity.type
_entity.pdbx_description
1 polymer ?
#
loop_
_entity_poly.entity_id
_entity_poly.type
_entity_poly.pdbx_seq_one_letter_code
_entity_poly.pdbx_strand_id
1 'polypeptide(L)'
;MFNGVLKHGLLTGRRLAAHVVQQKQEKEEEEEKLMLQKARELDAFDQQNHGAVPQYNDRNQSHDKNGFHGANSVKVTSYEEESLRTMKAFWLPSATPEAPVKVEAPSASTVCPEGNEKLKMKTLFPIYLTEDTSEQKKSKALDKTYICPSCKVTFINTLSLVALSSCGHVFCKKCADKFMVVDKVCLVCNKGCKERNLVKLEKGGTGFAGHGDHLQATSFKHLGSGSGLGLTRPAVKT
;
A
#
# COMPACT_ATOMS: atom_id res chain seq x y z
N MET A 1 10.55 -18.76 -4.14
CA MET A 1 9.19 -18.37 -3.70
C MET A 1 8.98 -18.45 -2.19
N PHE A 2 9.46 -19.48 -1.47
CA PHE A 2 9.27 -19.60 -0.01
C PHE A 2 9.86 -18.46 0.84
N ASN A 3 11.05 -17.95 0.50
CA ASN A 3 11.71 -16.89 1.29
C ASN A 3 11.03 -15.50 1.19
N GLY A 4 10.22 -15.24 0.16
CA GLY A 4 9.50 -13.96 0.03
C GLY A 4 8.25 -13.89 0.90
N VAL A 5 7.53 -15.02 1.02
CA VAL A 5 6.32 -15.15 1.83
C VAL A 5 6.63 -15.02 3.33
N LEU A 6 7.72 -15.63 3.78
CA LEU A 6 8.20 -15.52 5.17
C LEU A 6 8.56 -14.09 5.57
N LYS A 7 9.23 -13.34 4.69
CA LYS A 7 9.58 -11.92 4.94
C LYS A 7 8.34 -11.02 4.96
N HIS A 8 7.37 -11.25 4.07
CA HIS A 8 6.10 -10.52 4.08
C HIS A 8 5.28 -10.82 5.35
N GLY A 9 5.25 -12.07 5.80
CA GLY A 9 4.58 -12.46 7.05
C GLY A 9 5.19 -11.77 8.29
N LEU A 10 6.52 -11.75 8.38
CA LEU A 10 7.22 -11.08 9.50
C LEU A 10 7.00 -9.56 9.51
N LEU A 11 6.99 -8.92 8.32
CA LEU A 11 6.71 -7.49 8.17
C LEU A 11 5.25 -7.16 8.53
N THR A 12 4.31 -8.02 8.19
CA THR A 12 2.89 -7.84 8.52
C THR A 12 2.67 -7.95 10.02
N GLY A 13 3.28 -8.94 10.69
CA GLY A 13 3.21 -9.10 12.15
C GLY A 13 3.77 -7.90 12.92
N ARG A 14 4.92 -7.36 12.48
CA ARG A 14 5.51 -6.14 13.09
C ARG A 14 4.63 -4.91 12.94
N ARG A 15 4.00 -4.72 11.76
CA ARG A 15 3.07 -3.60 11.54
C ARG A 15 1.79 -3.74 12.35
N LEU A 16 1.27 -4.96 12.52
CA LEU A 16 0.11 -5.20 13.37
C LEU A 16 0.40 -4.88 14.84
N ALA A 17 1.57 -5.30 15.36
CA ALA A 17 1.99 -4.97 16.72
C ALA A 17 2.13 -3.45 16.92
N ALA A 18 2.75 -2.75 15.97
CA ALA A 18 2.88 -1.29 16.02
C ALA A 18 1.51 -0.58 16.01
N HIS A 19 0.56 -1.06 15.19
CA HIS A 19 -0.80 -0.52 15.14
C HIS A 19 -1.59 -0.77 16.43
N VAL A 20 -1.43 -1.94 17.06
CA VAL A 20 -2.07 -2.23 18.36
C VAL A 20 -1.51 -1.32 19.46
N VAL A 21 -0.20 -1.10 19.48
CA VAL A 21 0.44 -0.17 20.42
C VAL A 21 -0.09 1.25 20.20
N GLN A 22 -0.17 1.69 18.94
CA GLN A 22 -0.70 3.00 18.59
C GLN A 22 -2.17 3.16 19.04
N GLN A 23 -3.03 2.16 18.79
CA GLN A 23 -4.42 2.21 19.25
C GLN A 23 -4.55 2.26 20.77
N LYS A 24 -3.64 1.61 21.50
CA LYS A 24 -3.64 1.66 22.97
C LYS A 24 -3.24 3.05 23.46
N GLN A 25 -2.20 3.64 22.87
CA GLN A 25 -1.74 4.99 23.20
C GLN A 25 -2.81 6.04 22.88
N GLU A 26 -3.47 5.95 21.72
CA GLU A 26 -4.54 6.87 21.34
C GLU A 26 -5.73 6.80 22.32
N LYS A 27 -6.08 5.60 22.81
CA LYS A 27 -7.13 5.42 23.83
C LYS A 27 -6.73 5.99 25.19
N GLU A 28 -5.51 5.70 25.65
CA GLU A 28 -4.99 6.23 26.92
C GLU A 28 -4.93 7.77 26.88
N GLU A 29 -4.50 8.36 25.76
CA GLU A 29 -4.47 9.82 25.56
C GLU A 29 -5.88 10.45 25.51
N GLU A 30 -6.85 9.76 24.88
CA GLU A 30 -8.25 10.20 24.85
C GLU A 30 -8.89 10.17 26.26
N GLU A 31 -8.61 9.12 27.03
CA GLU A 31 -9.05 8.98 28.43
C GLU A 31 -8.43 10.07 29.31
N GLU A 32 -7.13 10.36 29.16
CA GLU A 32 -6.44 11.42 29.89
C GLU A 32 -7.02 12.80 29.55
N LYS A 33 -7.28 13.09 28.27
CA LYS A 33 -7.92 14.34 27.84
C LYS A 33 -9.32 14.50 28.41
N LEU A 34 -10.11 13.42 28.43
CA LEU A 34 -11.45 13.42 29.02
C LEU A 34 -11.39 13.70 30.53
N MET A 35 -10.45 13.06 31.24
CA MET A 35 -10.22 13.26 32.66
C MET A 35 -9.81 14.71 32.96
N LEU A 36 -8.90 15.28 32.17
CA LEU A 36 -8.46 16.67 32.30
C LEU A 36 -9.59 17.67 32.03
N GLN A 37 -10.43 17.40 31.02
CA GLN A 37 -11.59 18.23 30.71
C GLN A 37 -12.61 18.21 31.86
N LYS A 38 -12.90 17.02 32.40
CA LYS A 38 -13.81 16.87 33.54
C LYS A 38 -13.27 17.55 34.80
N ALA A 39 -11.96 17.45 35.06
CA ALA A 39 -11.33 18.15 36.18
C ALA A 39 -11.45 19.68 36.02
N ARG A 40 -11.23 20.21 34.82
CA ARG A 40 -11.41 21.64 34.50
C ARG A 40 -12.86 22.09 34.68
N GLU A 41 -13.83 21.27 34.31
CA GLU A 41 -15.25 21.57 34.48
C GLU A 41 -15.65 21.61 35.96
N LEU A 42 -15.18 20.66 36.77
CA LEU A 42 -15.41 20.65 38.21
C LEU A 42 -14.77 21.86 38.91
N ASP A 43 -13.54 22.22 38.54
CA ASP A 43 -12.84 23.40 39.06
C ASP A 43 -13.56 24.70 38.68
N ALA A 44 -14.04 24.83 37.44
CA ALA A 44 -14.83 25.97 37.01
C ALA A 44 -16.17 26.08 37.76
N PHE A 45 -16.81 24.96 38.06
CA PHE A 45 -18.03 24.91 38.87
C PHE A 45 -17.76 25.31 40.33
N ASP A 46 -16.66 24.85 40.92
CA ASP A 46 -16.29 25.22 42.29
C ASP A 46 -15.97 26.71 42.40
N GLN A 47 -15.21 27.26 41.45
CA GLN A 47 -14.93 28.70 41.36
C GLN A 47 -16.20 29.54 41.26
N GLN A 48 -17.23 29.08 40.54
CA GLN A 48 -18.49 29.81 40.44
C GLN A 48 -19.26 29.84 41.77
N ASN A 49 -19.20 28.78 42.56
CA ASN A 49 -19.99 28.66 43.80
C ASN A 49 -19.24 29.16 45.04
N HIS A 50 -17.92 28.99 45.10
CA HIS A 50 -17.08 29.27 46.27
C HIS A 50 -16.01 30.33 46.01
N GLY A 51 -15.97 30.94 44.82
CA GLY A 51 -15.02 31.99 44.47
C GLY A 51 -15.25 33.29 45.25
N ALA A 52 -14.30 33.68 46.09
CA ALA A 52 -14.32 34.95 46.83
C ALA A 52 -13.95 36.17 45.96
N VAL A 53 -13.66 35.97 44.67
CA VAL A 53 -13.22 37.02 43.75
C VAL A 53 -14.37 37.32 42.77
N PRO A 54 -14.85 38.58 42.68
CA PRO A 54 -15.88 38.93 41.72
C PRO A 54 -15.42 38.58 40.30
N GLN A 55 -16.23 37.81 39.56
CA GLN A 55 -16.05 37.68 38.12
C GLN A 55 -16.33 39.05 37.49
N TYR A 56 -15.29 39.87 37.36
CA TYR A 56 -15.30 41.00 36.44
C TYR A 56 -15.39 40.38 35.05
N ASN A 57 -16.61 40.29 34.55
CA ASN A 57 -16.86 39.94 33.17
C ASN A 57 -16.42 41.15 32.35
N ASP A 58 -15.11 41.23 32.07
CA ASP A 58 -14.53 42.28 31.25
C ASP A 58 -14.95 42.06 29.80
N ARG A 59 -16.19 42.44 29.54
CA ARG A 59 -16.81 42.42 28.21
C ARG A 59 -16.65 43.78 27.54
N ASN A 60 -15.64 44.58 27.91
CA ASN A 60 -15.46 45.88 27.30
C ASN A 60 -13.99 46.23 27.04
N GLN A 61 -13.64 46.26 25.74
CA GLN A 61 -12.47 46.89 25.13
C GLN A 61 -11.12 46.19 25.28
N SER A 62 -10.92 45.18 24.43
CA SER A 62 -9.63 44.95 23.79
C SER A 62 -9.84 45.01 22.28
N HIS A 63 -9.97 46.23 21.76
CA HIS A 63 -9.67 46.49 20.36
C HIS A 63 -8.27 45.93 20.11
N ASP A 64 -8.12 45.09 19.09
CA ASP A 64 -6.85 44.53 18.64
C ASP A 64 -5.74 45.58 18.71
N LYS A 65 -4.91 45.48 19.74
CA LYS A 65 -3.56 46.01 19.70
C LYS A 65 -2.67 44.78 19.67
N ASN A 66 -2.47 44.27 18.46
CA ASN A 66 -1.21 43.64 18.09
C ASN A 66 -0.11 44.71 18.25
N GLY A 67 0.23 45.01 19.50
CA GLY A 67 1.44 45.73 19.86
C GLY A 67 2.58 44.80 19.56
N PHE A 68 3.16 44.98 18.38
CA PHE A 68 4.48 44.46 18.04
C PHE A 68 5.46 45.00 19.10
N HIS A 69 5.74 44.19 20.12
CA HIS A 69 6.84 44.43 21.03
C HIS A 69 8.12 44.14 20.25
N GLY A 70 8.62 45.19 19.59
CA GLY A 70 9.89 45.18 18.89
C GLY A 70 11.00 44.69 19.81
N ALA A 71 11.89 43.90 19.22
CA ALA A 71 13.07 43.37 19.87
C ALA A 71 13.82 44.47 20.65
N ASN A 72 13.97 44.29 21.97
CA ASN A 72 15.29 44.13 22.56
C ASN A 72 15.23 43.89 24.08
N SER A 73 15.93 42.82 24.44
CA SER A 73 16.70 42.63 25.67
C SER A 73 16.00 41.99 26.90
N VAL A 74 16.72 40.98 27.41
CA VAL A 74 16.79 40.53 28.81
C VAL A 74 15.83 39.42 29.24
N LYS A 75 16.45 38.25 29.47
CA LYS A 75 16.07 37.15 30.39
C LYS A 75 14.65 36.62 30.21
N VAL A 76 14.61 35.45 29.58
CA VAL A 76 13.48 34.51 29.57
C VAL A 76 12.97 34.33 31.00
N THR A 77 11.89 35.02 31.33
CA THR A 77 11.11 34.71 32.53
C THR A 77 10.23 33.50 32.22
N SER A 78 9.85 32.71 33.23
CA SER A 78 8.98 31.54 33.04
C SER A 78 7.67 31.88 32.31
N TYR A 79 7.22 33.12 32.47
CA TYR A 79 6.05 33.68 31.79
C TYR A 79 6.24 33.81 30.26
N GLU A 80 7.43 34.22 29.80
CA GLU A 80 7.72 34.31 28.37
C GLU A 80 7.87 32.93 27.73
N GLU A 81 8.45 31.97 28.45
CA GLU A 81 8.53 30.56 28.03
C GLU A 81 7.14 29.93 27.87
N GLU A 82 6.24 30.16 28.82
CA GLU A 82 4.84 29.73 28.71
C GLU A 82 4.11 30.44 27.56
N SER A 83 4.37 31.74 27.35
CA SER A 83 3.79 32.50 26.24
C SER A 83 4.27 31.97 24.88
N LEU A 84 5.55 31.63 24.74
CA LEU A 84 6.13 31.08 23.50
C LEU A 84 5.60 29.66 23.22
N ARG A 85 5.29 28.88 24.26
CA ARG A 85 4.64 27.56 24.13
C ARG A 85 3.15 27.65 23.80
N THR A 86 2.46 28.69 24.29
CA THR A 86 1.02 28.93 24.01
C THR A 86 0.79 29.76 22.76
N MET A 87 1.83 30.38 22.19
CA MET A 87 1.76 31.09 20.92
C MET A 87 1.39 30.14 19.78
N LYS A 88 0.31 30.47 19.08
CA LYS A 88 -0.24 29.72 17.95
C LYS A 88 0.56 29.97 16.65
N ALA A 89 1.89 29.85 16.73
CA ALA A 89 2.80 30.14 15.63
C ALA A 89 3.11 28.88 14.80
N PHE A 90 2.20 28.51 13.89
CA PHE A 90 2.34 27.33 13.00
C PHE A 90 3.59 27.36 12.09
N TRP A 91 4.15 28.54 11.84
CA TRP A 91 5.31 28.74 10.95
C TRP A 91 6.65 28.59 11.67
N LEU A 92 6.66 28.44 13.00
CA LEU A 92 7.86 28.23 13.78
C LEU A 92 8.18 26.72 13.85
N PRO A 93 9.36 26.26 13.39
CA PRO A 93 9.72 24.83 13.41
C PRO A 93 9.69 24.17 14.80
N SER A 94 9.80 24.98 15.88
CA SER A 94 9.71 24.51 17.27
C SER A 94 8.29 24.39 17.80
N ALA A 95 7.31 25.00 17.11
CA ALA A 95 5.89 25.01 17.48
C ALA A 95 5.00 24.33 16.43
N THR A 96 5.59 23.76 15.38
CA THR A 96 4.90 22.86 14.45
C THR A 96 4.49 21.60 15.21
N PRO A 97 3.18 21.30 15.35
CA PRO A 97 2.77 20.03 15.92
C PRO A 97 3.30 18.91 15.03
N GLU A 98 4.16 18.04 15.56
CA GLU A 98 4.54 16.82 14.87
C GLU A 98 3.26 16.02 14.61
N ALA A 99 2.89 15.90 13.34
CA ALA A 99 1.77 15.07 12.96
C ALA A 99 2.13 13.63 13.32
N PRO A 100 1.36 12.95 14.19
CA PRO A 100 1.64 11.56 14.51
C PRO A 100 1.59 10.77 13.21
N VAL A 101 2.67 10.06 12.90
CA VAL A 101 2.73 9.15 11.75
C VAL A 101 1.76 8.01 12.04
N LYS A 102 0.50 8.19 11.63
CA LYS A 102 -0.53 7.18 11.79
C LYS A 102 -0.18 5.99 10.91
N VAL A 103 0.19 4.89 11.55
CA VAL A 103 0.41 3.63 10.85
C VAL A 103 -0.97 3.11 10.48
N GLU A 104 -1.36 3.21 9.22
CA GLU A 104 -2.65 2.66 8.78
C GLU A 104 -2.71 1.15 9.04
N ALA A 105 -3.90 0.67 9.42
CA ALA A 105 -4.16 -0.73 9.68
C ALA A 105 -3.66 -1.59 8.50
N PRO A 106 -2.77 -2.56 8.74
CA PRO A 106 -2.30 -3.45 7.68
C PRO A 106 -3.49 -4.21 7.08
N SER A 107 -3.69 -4.12 5.78
CA SER A 107 -4.76 -4.86 5.12
C SER A 107 -4.55 -6.36 5.33
N ALA A 108 -5.51 -7.03 5.98
CA ALA A 108 -5.44 -8.47 6.26
C ALA A 108 -5.59 -9.36 5.01
N SER A 109 -5.96 -8.78 3.86
CA SER A 109 -6.09 -9.50 2.60
C SER A 109 -4.74 -9.69 1.92
N THR A 110 -4.48 -10.90 1.40
CA THR A 110 -3.40 -11.14 0.45
C THR A 110 -3.68 -10.40 -0.85
N VAL A 111 -2.75 -9.55 -1.28
CA VAL A 111 -2.91 -8.70 -2.45
C VAL A 111 -1.96 -9.15 -3.56
N CYS A 112 -2.39 -9.02 -4.82
CA CYS A 112 -1.54 -9.24 -5.98
C CYS A 112 -0.42 -8.20 -6.05
N PRO A 113 0.86 -8.60 -6.18
CA PRO A 113 1.99 -7.67 -6.18
C PRO A 113 2.04 -6.74 -7.41
N GLU A 114 1.28 -7.06 -8.46
CA GLU A 114 1.20 -6.25 -9.68
C GLU A 114 -0.13 -5.46 -9.78
N GLY A 115 -1.28 -6.11 -9.51
CA GLY A 115 -2.59 -5.51 -9.73
C GLY A 115 -3.25 -4.84 -8.52
N ASN A 116 -2.65 -4.91 -7.33
CA ASN A 116 -3.28 -4.50 -6.07
C ASN A 116 -4.67 -5.15 -5.80
N GLU A 117 -4.99 -6.24 -6.50
CA GLU A 117 -6.24 -6.97 -6.34
C GLU A 117 -6.20 -7.94 -5.16
N LYS A 118 -7.34 -8.13 -4.48
CA LYS A 118 -7.47 -9.07 -3.38
C LYS A 118 -7.46 -10.51 -3.92
N LEU A 119 -6.39 -11.25 -3.63
CA LEU A 119 -6.25 -12.65 -4.01
C LEU A 119 -6.94 -13.56 -2.98
N LYS A 120 -7.74 -14.52 -3.46
CA LYS A 120 -8.30 -15.60 -2.65
C LYS A 120 -7.73 -16.93 -3.15
N MET A 121 -7.44 -17.87 -2.26
CA MET A 121 -6.91 -19.18 -2.68
C MET A 121 -7.80 -19.91 -3.70
N LYS A 122 -9.12 -19.71 -3.62
CA LYS A 122 -10.09 -20.30 -4.56
C LYS A 122 -10.05 -19.71 -5.97
N THR A 123 -9.47 -18.52 -6.15
CA THR A 123 -9.36 -17.87 -7.47
C THR A 123 -8.04 -18.19 -8.16
N LEU A 124 -7.09 -18.79 -7.44
CA LEU A 124 -5.81 -19.22 -8.00
C LEU A 124 -5.96 -20.61 -8.62
N PHE A 125 -5.44 -20.77 -9.84
CA PHE A 125 -5.37 -22.05 -10.53
C PHE A 125 -3.96 -22.26 -11.06
N PRO A 126 -3.48 -23.52 -11.12
CA PRO A 126 -2.18 -23.81 -11.69
C PRO A 126 -2.18 -23.49 -13.18
N ILE A 127 -1.06 -22.94 -13.67
CA ILE A 127 -0.86 -22.63 -15.08
C ILE A 127 0.17 -23.60 -15.65
N TYR A 128 -0.13 -24.18 -16.80
CA TYR A 128 0.73 -25.11 -17.54
C TYR A 128 1.11 -24.49 -18.87
N LEU A 129 2.40 -24.21 -19.03
CA LEU A 129 3.01 -23.75 -20.27
C LEU A 129 3.64 -24.96 -20.96
N THR A 130 3.37 -25.13 -22.25
CA THR A 130 3.96 -26.21 -23.05
C THR A 130 5.37 -25.79 -23.47
N GLU A 131 6.37 -26.58 -23.08
CA GLU A 131 7.77 -26.37 -23.46
C GLU A 131 8.01 -26.84 -24.90
N ASP A 132 8.87 -26.13 -25.64
CA ASP A 132 9.29 -26.55 -26.97
C ASP A 132 10.31 -27.70 -26.86
N THR A 133 9.99 -28.84 -27.45
CA THR A 133 10.86 -30.04 -27.41
C THR A 133 11.74 -30.15 -28.68
N SER A 134 11.64 -29.20 -29.63
CA SER A 134 12.42 -29.29 -30.88
C SER A 134 13.90 -28.96 -30.69
N GLU A 135 14.25 -28.11 -29.73
CA GLU A 135 15.64 -27.75 -29.41
C GLU A 135 16.24 -28.73 -28.39
N GLN A 136 16.39 -29.99 -28.81
CA GLN A 136 17.21 -30.96 -28.09
C GLN A 136 18.66 -30.42 -28.04
N LYS A 137 19.15 -30.11 -26.82
CA LYS A 137 20.54 -29.81 -26.43
C LYS A 137 20.96 -28.32 -26.40
N LYS A 138 20.46 -27.51 -25.46
CA LYS A 138 21.34 -26.54 -24.76
C LYS A 138 21.10 -26.55 -23.26
N SER A 139 22.14 -26.96 -22.56
CA SER A 139 22.27 -27.20 -21.12
C SER A 139 22.35 -25.90 -20.31
N LYS A 140 21.31 -25.06 -20.35
CA LYS A 140 21.15 -23.95 -19.40
C LYS A 140 19.68 -23.85 -18.98
N ALA A 141 19.42 -23.94 -17.68
CA ALA A 141 18.09 -23.84 -17.08
C ALA A 141 17.37 -22.49 -17.32
N LEU A 142 18.00 -21.55 -18.03
CA LEU A 142 17.54 -20.17 -18.26
C LEU A 142 16.84 -19.96 -19.62
N ASP A 143 16.99 -20.88 -20.59
CA ASP A 143 16.49 -20.71 -21.96
C ASP A 143 15.36 -21.69 -22.30
N LYS A 144 14.40 -21.88 -21.39
CA LYS A 144 13.20 -22.65 -21.67
C LYS A 144 12.27 -21.84 -22.57
N THR A 145 12.15 -22.24 -23.83
CA THR A 145 11.19 -21.68 -24.77
C THR A 145 9.83 -22.36 -24.59
N TYR A 146 8.78 -21.54 -24.55
CA TYR A 146 7.40 -22.03 -24.43
C TYR A 146 6.65 -21.79 -25.74
N ILE A 147 5.77 -22.71 -26.09
CA ILE A 147 5.02 -22.69 -27.35
C ILE A 147 3.52 -22.79 -27.13
N CYS A 148 2.76 -22.24 -28.08
CA CYS A 148 1.33 -22.45 -28.14
C CYS A 148 1.01 -23.88 -28.58
N PRO A 149 0.16 -24.64 -27.86
CA PRO A 149 -0.19 -26.01 -28.24
C PRO A 149 -0.93 -26.13 -29.59
N SER A 150 -1.62 -25.05 -30.01
CA SER A 150 -2.43 -25.04 -31.23
C SER A 150 -1.62 -24.64 -32.47
N CYS A 151 -0.95 -23.49 -32.44
CA CYS A 151 -0.22 -22.97 -33.61
C CYS A 151 1.28 -23.28 -33.58
N LYS A 152 1.80 -23.89 -32.51
CA LYS A 152 3.23 -24.15 -32.29
C LYS A 152 4.13 -22.91 -32.38
N VAL A 153 3.56 -21.72 -32.30
CA VAL A 153 4.32 -20.46 -32.26
C VAL A 153 4.89 -20.27 -30.86
N THR A 154 6.18 -19.93 -30.79
CA THR A 154 6.88 -19.59 -29.55
C THR A 154 6.29 -18.34 -28.91
N PHE A 155 6.05 -18.38 -27.61
CA PHE A 155 5.58 -17.22 -26.85
C PHE A 155 6.68 -16.16 -26.78
N ILE A 156 6.37 -14.97 -27.29
CA ILE A 156 7.20 -13.77 -27.22
C ILE A 156 6.45 -12.68 -26.45
N ASN A 157 7.17 -11.70 -25.89
CA ASN A 157 6.58 -10.64 -25.05
C ASN A 157 5.53 -9.79 -25.79
N THR A 158 5.59 -9.74 -27.13
CA THR A 158 4.61 -8.98 -27.93
C THR A 158 3.28 -9.73 -28.13
N LEU A 159 3.24 -11.05 -27.88
CA LEU A 159 2.02 -11.85 -28.04
C LEU A 159 1.10 -11.68 -26.84
N SER A 160 -0.20 -11.58 -27.12
CA SER A 160 -1.22 -11.65 -26.07
C SER A 160 -1.55 -13.11 -25.81
N LEU A 161 -1.48 -13.53 -24.55
CA LEU A 161 -1.71 -14.91 -24.13
C LEU A 161 -3.03 -15.03 -23.37
N VAL A 162 -3.65 -16.20 -23.43
CA VAL A 162 -4.90 -16.51 -22.74
C VAL A 162 -4.72 -17.83 -22.01
N ALA A 163 -4.97 -17.82 -20.71
CA ALA A 163 -4.96 -19.01 -19.86
C ALA A 163 -6.40 -19.48 -19.58
N LEU A 164 -6.59 -20.79 -19.54
CA LEU A 164 -7.89 -21.38 -19.21
C LEU A 164 -7.97 -21.66 -17.71
N SER A 165 -8.90 -21.03 -17.00
CA SER A 165 -9.11 -21.24 -15.56
C SER A 165 -9.51 -22.68 -15.20
N SER A 166 -10.15 -23.41 -16.11
CA SER A 166 -10.60 -24.79 -15.87
C SER A 166 -9.49 -25.84 -15.88
N CYS A 167 -8.39 -25.60 -16.61
CA CYS A 167 -7.33 -26.60 -16.81
C CYS A 167 -5.91 -26.06 -16.74
N GLY A 168 -5.70 -24.75 -16.73
CA GLY A 168 -4.39 -24.12 -16.61
C GLY A 168 -3.60 -23.98 -17.91
N HIS A 169 -4.05 -24.57 -19.02
CA HIS A 169 -3.32 -24.49 -20.29
C HIS A 169 -3.35 -23.08 -20.89
N VAL A 170 -2.20 -22.64 -21.42
CA VAL A 170 -2.01 -21.32 -22.03
C VAL A 170 -1.98 -21.41 -23.56
N PHE A 171 -2.68 -20.49 -24.21
CA PHE A 171 -2.78 -20.38 -25.66
C PHE A 171 -2.50 -18.96 -26.13
N CYS A 172 -2.18 -18.84 -27.43
CA CYS A 172 -2.14 -17.56 -28.12
C CYS A 172 -3.55 -16.96 -28.20
N LYS A 173 -3.71 -15.63 -28.08
CA LYS A 173 -5.03 -14.97 -28.20
C LYS A 173 -5.78 -15.36 -29.48
N LYS A 174 -5.08 -15.37 -30.63
CA LYS A 174 -5.64 -15.77 -31.92
C LYS A 174 -6.20 -17.21 -31.91
N CYS A 175 -5.57 -18.10 -31.14
CA CYS A 175 -5.92 -19.51 -31.04
C CYS A 175 -7.10 -19.68 -30.08
N ALA A 176 -7.09 -18.96 -28.95
CA ALA A 176 -8.17 -18.96 -27.99
C ALA A 176 -9.48 -18.45 -28.61
N ASP A 177 -9.42 -17.32 -29.32
CA ASP A 177 -10.60 -16.70 -29.92
C ASP A 177 -11.19 -17.55 -31.06
N LYS A 178 -10.36 -18.29 -31.81
CA LYS A 178 -10.81 -19.13 -32.93
C LYS A 178 -11.35 -20.49 -32.49
N PHE A 179 -10.66 -21.17 -31.59
CA PHE A 179 -10.98 -22.57 -31.23
C PHE A 179 -11.75 -22.65 -29.91
N MET A 180 -11.32 -21.95 -28.86
CA MET A 180 -11.93 -22.12 -27.53
C MET A 180 -13.32 -21.50 -27.42
N VAL A 181 -13.57 -20.40 -28.14
CA VAL A 181 -14.89 -19.75 -28.17
C VAL A 181 -15.91 -20.61 -28.92
N VAL A 182 -15.49 -21.24 -30.01
CA VAL A 182 -16.36 -22.05 -30.88
C VAL A 182 -16.59 -23.44 -30.27
N ASP A 183 -15.50 -24.16 -29.99
CA ASP A 183 -15.57 -25.57 -29.59
C ASP A 183 -15.89 -25.73 -28.10
N LYS A 184 -15.68 -24.68 -27.28
CA LYS A 184 -15.92 -24.67 -25.82
C LYS A 184 -15.24 -25.83 -25.09
N VAL A 185 -14.13 -26.32 -25.62
CA VAL A 185 -13.30 -27.39 -25.05
C VAL A 185 -11.83 -27.04 -25.19
N CYS A 186 -10.99 -27.49 -24.26
CA CYS A 186 -9.55 -27.32 -24.33
C CYS A 186 -8.92 -28.30 -25.33
N LEU A 187 -8.09 -27.82 -26.27
CA LEU A 187 -7.42 -28.66 -27.29
C LEU A 187 -6.38 -29.64 -26.71
N VAL A 188 -5.92 -29.46 -25.47
CA VAL A 188 -4.89 -30.31 -24.87
C VAL A 188 -5.48 -31.41 -24.00
N CYS A 189 -6.53 -31.10 -23.22
CA CYS A 189 -7.10 -32.05 -22.24
C CYS A 189 -8.59 -32.32 -22.43
N ASN A 190 -9.22 -31.80 -23.48
CA ASN A 190 -10.64 -31.97 -23.82
C ASN A 190 -11.62 -31.58 -22.69
N LYS A 191 -11.17 -30.82 -21.69
CA LYS A 191 -12.05 -30.30 -20.63
C LYS A 191 -12.92 -29.17 -21.19
N GLY A 192 -14.19 -29.15 -20.80
CA GLY A 192 -15.12 -28.08 -21.16
C GLY A 192 -14.67 -26.72 -20.63
N CYS A 193 -14.66 -25.72 -21.52
CA CYS A 193 -14.26 -24.36 -21.25
C CYS A 193 -15.38 -23.41 -21.67
N LYS A 194 -15.85 -22.58 -20.74
CA LYS A 194 -16.78 -21.48 -21.03
C LYS A 194 -15.99 -20.21 -21.33
N GLU A 195 -16.60 -19.25 -22.02
CA GLU A 195 -15.99 -17.94 -22.32
C GLU A 195 -15.47 -17.24 -21.04
N ARG A 196 -16.21 -17.35 -19.93
CA ARG A 196 -15.80 -16.82 -18.61
C ARG A 196 -14.51 -17.44 -18.04
N ASN A 197 -14.11 -18.62 -18.53
CA ASN A 197 -12.90 -19.30 -18.09
C ASN A 197 -11.66 -18.85 -18.87
N LEU A 198 -11.81 -18.01 -19.91
CA LEU A 198 -10.70 -17.46 -20.67
C LEU A 198 -10.15 -16.22 -19.93
N VAL A 199 -9.01 -16.40 -19.29
CA VAL A 199 -8.31 -15.32 -18.57
C VAL A 199 -7.23 -14.78 -19.50
N LYS A 200 -7.39 -13.53 -19.95
CA LYS A 200 -6.36 -12.83 -20.73
C LYS A 200 -5.19 -12.51 -19.80
N LEU A 201 -4.01 -12.99 -20.15
CA LEU A 201 -2.80 -12.67 -19.40
C LEU A 201 -2.31 -11.29 -19.83
N GLU A 202 -2.08 -10.43 -18.85
CA GLU A 202 -1.44 -9.15 -19.09
C GLU A 202 0.01 -9.34 -19.49
N LYS A 203 0.47 -8.46 -20.37
CA LYS A 203 1.86 -8.50 -20.79
C LYS A 203 2.70 -7.74 -19.77
N GLY A 204 3.87 -8.29 -19.43
CA GLY A 204 4.77 -7.65 -18.48
C GLY A 204 5.31 -6.32 -19.01
N GLY A 205 5.23 -5.27 -18.20
CA GLY A 205 5.94 -4.02 -18.43
C GLY A 205 7.43 -4.13 -18.12
N THR A 206 8.22 -3.22 -18.69
CA THR A 206 9.58 -2.96 -18.19
C THR A 206 9.44 -2.09 -16.93
N GLY A 207 10.38 -2.13 -15.97
CA GLY A 207 10.25 -1.47 -14.66
C GLY A 207 10.00 0.05 -14.66
N PHE A 208 9.90 0.67 -15.84
CA PHE A 208 9.67 2.09 -16.10
C PHE A 208 8.37 2.38 -16.85
N ALA A 209 7.80 1.40 -17.55
CA ALA A 209 6.58 1.58 -18.34
C ALA A 209 5.74 0.30 -18.35
N GLY A 210 4.43 0.46 -18.16
CA GLY A 210 3.45 -0.59 -18.46
C GLY A 210 3.50 -1.00 -19.94
N HIS A 211 2.79 -2.05 -20.31
CA HIS A 211 2.66 -2.46 -21.71
C HIS A 211 1.18 -2.50 -22.11
N GLY A 212 0.82 -1.86 -23.23
CA GLY A 212 -0.57 -1.77 -23.71
C GLY A 212 -1.01 -0.33 -23.99
N ASP A 213 -2.32 -0.11 -24.06
CA ASP A 213 -2.91 1.18 -24.46
C ASP A 213 -3.06 2.16 -23.28
N HIS A 214 -3.05 1.66 -22.04
CA HIS A 214 -3.13 2.47 -20.81
C HIS A 214 -1.78 2.54 -20.09
N LEU A 215 -0.82 3.24 -20.71
CA LEU A 215 0.53 3.40 -20.17
C LEU A 215 0.55 4.43 -19.04
N GLN A 216 0.64 3.97 -17.80
CA GLN A 216 0.88 4.84 -16.63
C GLN A 216 2.03 4.29 -15.80
N ALA A 217 3.00 5.16 -15.48
CA ALA A 217 4.10 4.83 -14.57
C ALA A 217 3.66 5.18 -13.13
N THR A 218 2.94 4.27 -12.48
CA THR A 218 2.46 4.46 -11.11
C THR A 218 3.47 4.03 -10.05
N SER A 219 4.39 3.12 -10.39
CA SER A 219 5.38 2.60 -9.44
C SER A 219 6.69 2.24 -10.14
N PHE A 220 7.81 2.53 -9.47
CA PHE A 220 9.14 2.14 -9.90
C PHE A 220 9.53 0.82 -9.23
N LYS A 221 9.94 -0.17 -10.04
CA LYS A 221 10.40 -1.48 -9.55
C LYS A 221 11.85 -1.70 -10.00
N HIS A 222 12.75 -1.98 -9.05
CA HIS A 222 14.19 -2.11 -9.31
C HIS A 222 14.54 -3.28 -10.24
N LEU A 223 13.81 -4.39 -10.10
CA LEU A 223 13.92 -5.58 -10.95
C LEU A 223 12.52 -5.79 -11.50
N GLY A 224 12.33 -5.66 -12.81
CA GLY A 224 11.03 -5.60 -13.46
C GLY A 224 10.04 -6.70 -13.01
N SER A 225 8.74 -6.45 -13.22
CA SER A 225 7.60 -7.22 -12.71
C SER A 225 7.69 -8.74 -12.85
N GLY A 226 8.35 -9.24 -13.90
CA GLY A 226 8.49 -10.69 -14.16
C GLY A 226 9.45 -11.45 -13.23
N SER A 227 10.24 -10.77 -12.40
CA SER A 227 11.28 -11.40 -11.56
C SER A 227 10.82 -11.81 -10.16
N GLY A 228 9.62 -11.39 -9.73
CA GLY A 228 9.11 -11.65 -8.38
C GLY A 228 9.90 -10.95 -7.25
N LEU A 229 10.80 -10.02 -7.59
CA LEU A 229 11.72 -9.30 -6.70
C LEU A 229 11.53 -7.77 -6.79
N GLY A 230 10.31 -7.32 -7.12
CA GLY A 230 10.02 -5.96 -7.58
C GLY A 230 10.43 -4.81 -6.64
N LEU A 231 10.43 -5.04 -5.32
CA LEU A 231 10.82 -4.03 -4.31
C LEU A 231 12.16 -4.32 -3.63
N THR A 232 12.77 -5.48 -3.90
CA THR A 232 14.06 -5.82 -3.29
C THR A 232 15.17 -5.25 -4.14
N ARG A 233 15.90 -4.26 -3.58
CA ARG A 233 17.20 -3.86 -4.12
C ARG A 233 18.07 -5.11 -4.20
N PRO A 234 18.65 -5.47 -5.37
CA PRO A 234 19.59 -6.58 -5.42
C PRO A 234 20.71 -6.30 -4.42
N ALA A 235 21.00 -7.28 -3.56
CA ALA A 235 22.09 -7.16 -2.61
C ALA A 235 23.38 -6.95 -3.40
N VAL A 236 23.99 -5.78 -3.25
CA VAL A 236 25.30 -5.50 -3.81
C VAL A 236 26.24 -6.45 -3.08
N LYS A 237 26.78 -7.44 -3.79
CA LYS A 237 27.85 -8.27 -3.24
C LYS A 237 29.07 -7.35 -3.12
N THR A 238 29.41 -6.99 -1.88
CA THR A 238 30.73 -6.48 -1.51
C THR A 238 31.76 -7.59 -1.64
#